data_AF-A0A3C0HIF5-F1
#
_entry.id   AF-A0A3C0HIF5-F1
#
_cell.length_a   1.000
_cell.length_b   1.000
_cell.length_c   1.000
_cell.angle_alpha   90.00
_cell.angle_beta   90.00
_cell.angle_gamma   90.00
#
_symmetry.space_group_name_H-M   'P 1'
#
loop_
_entity.id
_entity.type
_entity.pdbx_description
1 polymer ?
#
loop_
_entity_poly.entity_id
_entity_poly.type
_entity_poly.pdbx_seq_one_letter_code
_entity_poly.pdbx_strand_id
1 'polypeptide(L)'
;MGAQHGGLSLDMAALPASPRLQVLDAIDAWRVRSTDQAPRPHLGASQIGQPCERRLWFGFRWSAHETFDARMLRLFDRGQREEAVFVEELRGAGVTVHAVDPGTGQQFRFTAAGGHFGGSMDGVALGIPDAPKAWHALEFKTHSAKSFGDLQKKGVQASKPLHAAQVQTYMHLGKLERTLYVAANKDTDELYAERLRRDPAEGARLIEKAERVIFAAEPLPGISTDPAWFECKFCPAHALCHGKAIAPVNCRTCLHATPERDGNGRWSCAKWGSDIPPEAQRVGCGEHRYIPALLAKLGEAVDADEKGGWVEYRRPSGTTFRNGGPDGLTSAELSLGEAALVLAEDEVVAKLRAQGATIVAAEVAG
;
A
#
# COMPACT_ATOMS: atom_id res chain seq x y z
N MET A 1 -39.74 -62.62 -17.74
CA MET A 1 -39.81 -61.49 -18.69
C MET A 1 -39.56 -60.21 -17.90
N GLY A 2 -38.31 -59.75 -17.85
CA GLY A 2 -37.94 -58.53 -17.14
C GLY A 2 -38.10 -57.32 -18.05
N ALA A 3 -38.94 -56.36 -17.66
CA ALA A 3 -39.07 -55.09 -18.35
C ALA A 3 -37.94 -54.16 -17.88
N GLN A 4 -37.03 -53.81 -18.80
CA GLN A 4 -36.03 -52.78 -18.60
C GLN A 4 -36.70 -51.41 -18.76
N HIS A 5 -36.79 -50.64 -17.68
CA HIS A 5 -37.11 -49.21 -17.76
C HIS A 5 -35.86 -48.44 -18.16
N GLY A 6 -35.76 -48.10 -19.45
CA GLY A 6 -34.77 -47.15 -19.97
C GLY A 6 -35.09 -45.74 -19.48
N GLY A 7 -34.41 -45.30 -18.42
CA GLY A 7 -34.38 -43.90 -18.02
C GLY A 7 -33.50 -43.12 -19.00
N LEU A 8 -34.11 -42.28 -19.84
CA LEU A 8 -33.41 -41.28 -20.63
C LEU A 8 -32.83 -40.22 -19.67
N SER A 9 -31.53 -40.29 -19.41
CA SER A 9 -30.77 -39.18 -18.84
C SER A 9 -30.75 -38.05 -19.87
N LEU A 10 -31.53 -37.00 -19.64
CA LEU A 10 -31.41 -35.75 -20.38
C LEU A 10 -30.12 -35.08 -19.89
N ASP A 11 -29.03 -35.30 -20.62
CA ASP A 11 -27.84 -34.46 -20.55
C ASP A 11 -28.26 -33.03 -20.94
N MET A 12 -28.52 -32.20 -19.93
CA MET A 12 -28.71 -30.76 -20.12
C MET A 12 -27.36 -30.16 -20.49
N ALA A 13 -27.08 -30.07 -21.79
CA ALA A 13 -25.94 -29.34 -22.31
C ALA A 13 -25.93 -27.92 -21.69
N ALA A 14 -24.80 -27.55 -21.07
CA ALA A 14 -24.63 -26.23 -20.49
C ALA A 14 -24.80 -25.18 -21.60
N LEU A 15 -25.74 -24.25 -21.39
CA LEU A 15 -25.92 -23.12 -22.30
C LEU A 15 -24.64 -22.29 -22.35
N PRO A 16 -24.21 -21.82 -23.54
CA PRO A 16 -23.04 -20.97 -23.66
C PRO A 16 -23.24 -19.72 -22.82
N ALA A 17 -22.18 -19.30 -22.11
CA ALA A 17 -22.21 -18.08 -21.33
C ALA A 17 -22.58 -16.90 -22.24
N SER A 18 -23.60 -16.13 -21.84
CA SER A 18 -23.98 -14.93 -22.58
C SER A 18 -22.79 -13.96 -22.64
N PRO A 19 -22.55 -13.32 -23.79
CA PRO A 19 -21.45 -12.37 -23.92
C PRO A 19 -21.63 -11.21 -22.94
N ARG A 20 -20.53 -10.77 -22.33
CA ARG A 20 -20.53 -9.60 -21.43
C ARG A 20 -20.96 -8.36 -22.20
N LEU A 21 -21.93 -7.63 -21.65
CA LEU A 21 -22.41 -6.39 -22.26
C LEU A 21 -21.36 -5.28 -22.11
N GLN A 22 -21.10 -4.57 -23.21
CA GLN A 22 -20.11 -3.48 -23.30
C GLN A 22 -20.34 -2.35 -22.29
N VAL A 23 -21.59 -2.15 -21.82
CA VAL A 23 -21.91 -1.19 -20.76
C VAL A 23 -21.15 -1.47 -19.47
N LEU A 24 -20.89 -2.74 -19.15
CA LEU A 24 -20.16 -3.11 -17.93
C LEU A 24 -18.68 -2.72 -18.04
N ASP A 25 -18.10 -2.82 -19.24
CA ASP A 25 -16.72 -2.40 -19.50
C ASP A 25 -16.59 -0.88 -19.45
N ALA A 26 -17.57 -0.15 -19.99
CA ALA A 26 -17.63 1.30 -19.87
C ALA A 26 -17.74 1.79 -18.41
N ILE A 27 -18.52 1.09 -17.58
CA ILE A 27 -18.65 1.36 -16.13
C ILE A 27 -17.34 1.06 -15.40
N ASP A 28 -16.70 -0.08 -15.70
CA ASP A 28 -15.44 -0.46 -15.08
C ASP A 28 -14.32 0.53 -15.45
N ALA A 29 -14.21 0.90 -16.72
CA ALA A 29 -13.30 1.94 -17.18
C ALA A 29 -13.59 3.30 -16.53
N TRP A 30 -14.87 3.63 -16.28
CA TRP A 30 -15.24 4.88 -15.60
C TRP A 30 -14.79 4.87 -14.16
N ARG A 31 -15.04 3.79 -13.44
CA ARG A 31 -14.64 3.66 -12.03
C ARG A 31 -13.13 3.81 -11.87
N VAL A 32 -12.34 3.18 -12.74
CA VAL A 32 -10.87 3.23 -12.67
C VAL A 32 -10.37 4.65 -12.93
N ARG A 33 -10.84 5.33 -13.99
CA ARG A 33 -10.39 6.69 -14.32
C ARG A 33 -10.90 7.78 -13.37
N SER A 34 -12.01 7.54 -12.67
CA SER A 34 -12.61 8.50 -11.73
C SER A 34 -12.13 8.35 -10.29
N THR A 35 -11.31 7.34 -9.99
CA THR A 35 -10.79 7.11 -8.64
C THR A 35 -9.31 7.44 -8.58
N ASP A 36 -8.91 8.32 -7.65
CA ASP A 36 -7.49 8.56 -7.38
C ASP A 36 -6.88 7.31 -6.72
N GLN A 37 -5.97 6.67 -7.43
CA GLN A 37 -5.22 5.50 -6.96
C GLN A 37 -3.76 5.86 -6.63
N ALA A 38 -3.45 7.15 -6.52
CA ALA A 38 -2.11 7.57 -6.17
C ALA A 38 -1.69 7.04 -4.80
N PRO A 39 -0.41 6.67 -4.63
CA PRO A 39 0.11 6.26 -3.35
C PRO A 39 -0.11 7.31 -2.25
N ARG A 40 -0.47 6.84 -1.05
CA ARG A 40 -0.66 7.71 0.13
C ARG A 40 0.66 8.40 0.51
N PRO A 41 0.61 9.66 0.98
CA PRO A 41 1.82 10.39 1.38
C PRO A 41 2.41 9.92 2.71
N HIS A 42 1.65 9.16 3.51
CA HIS A 42 2.04 8.64 4.81
C HIS A 42 1.86 7.12 4.87
N LEU A 43 2.56 6.46 5.80
CA LEU A 43 2.30 5.08 6.17
C LEU A 43 1.00 5.00 6.99
N GLY A 44 0.03 4.22 6.52
CA GLY A 44 -1.29 4.12 7.13
C GLY A 44 -1.34 3.15 8.33
N ALA A 45 -2.04 3.52 9.40
CA ALA A 45 -2.32 2.66 10.55
C ALA A 45 -3.03 1.36 10.15
N SER A 46 -3.86 1.37 9.11
CA SER A 46 -4.51 0.15 8.59
C SER A 46 -3.54 -0.88 7.97
N GLN A 47 -2.28 -0.49 7.74
CA GLN A 47 -1.25 -1.37 7.19
C GLN A 47 -0.18 -1.75 8.22
N ILE A 48 -0.08 -1.07 9.37
CA ILE A 48 1.06 -1.26 10.29
C ILE A 48 1.17 -2.69 10.84
N GLY A 49 0.05 -3.41 10.92
CA GLY A 49 0.00 -4.81 11.32
C GLY A 49 0.59 -5.81 10.31
N GLN A 50 0.93 -5.38 9.10
CA GLN A 50 1.55 -6.24 8.08
C GLN A 50 2.85 -6.87 8.61
N PRO A 51 3.01 -8.20 8.60
CA PRO A 51 4.20 -8.85 9.18
C PRO A 51 5.51 -8.44 8.49
N CYS A 52 5.50 -8.26 7.17
CA CYS A 52 6.67 -7.90 6.37
C CYS A 52 6.94 -6.38 6.40
N GLU A 53 7.95 -5.94 7.15
CA GLU A 53 8.34 -4.52 7.22
C GLU A 53 8.91 -3.99 5.89
N ARG A 54 9.58 -4.85 5.11
CA ARG A 54 10.01 -4.51 3.75
C ARG A 54 8.85 -4.10 2.85
N ARG A 55 7.69 -4.78 2.97
CA ARG A 55 6.47 -4.41 2.21
C ARG A 55 5.99 -3.01 2.59
N LEU A 56 6.02 -2.69 3.89
CA LEU A 56 5.63 -1.36 4.37
C LEU A 56 6.59 -0.28 3.87
N TRP A 57 7.89 -0.57 3.88
CA TRP A 57 8.92 0.32 3.35
C TRP A 57 8.70 0.61 1.86
N PHE A 58 8.49 -0.43 1.04
CA PHE A 58 8.21 -0.24 -0.39
C PHE A 58 6.95 0.58 -0.66
N GLY A 59 5.89 0.35 0.14
CA GLY A 59 4.66 1.14 0.04
C GLY A 59 4.87 2.60 0.42
N PHE A 60 5.58 2.87 1.52
CA PHE A 60 5.85 4.24 1.99
C PHE A 60 6.76 5.03 1.03
N ARG A 61 7.77 4.35 0.47
CA ARG A 61 8.73 4.90 -0.49
C ARG A 61 8.23 4.91 -1.93
N TRP A 62 6.97 4.52 -2.16
CA TRP A 62 6.35 4.41 -3.49
C TRP A 62 7.17 3.57 -4.48
N SER A 63 7.95 2.61 -3.98
CA SER A 63 8.75 1.69 -4.79
C SER A 63 7.89 0.57 -5.39
N ALA A 64 6.77 0.28 -4.76
CA ALA A 64 5.72 -0.57 -5.30
C ALA A 64 4.38 -0.01 -4.83
N HIS A 65 3.40 0.04 -5.73
CA HIS A 65 2.05 0.48 -5.41
C HIS A 65 1.05 -0.55 -5.92
N GLU A 66 -0.03 -0.72 -5.18
CA GLU A 66 -1.12 -1.60 -5.57
C GLU A 66 -2.15 -0.77 -6.34
N THR A 67 -2.48 -1.22 -7.55
CA THR A 67 -3.60 -0.69 -8.33
C THR A 67 -4.77 -1.66 -8.22
N PHE A 68 -5.97 -1.13 -8.13
CA PHE A 68 -7.18 -1.90 -7.93
C PHE A 68 -8.05 -1.86 -9.19
N ASP A 69 -8.62 -3.02 -9.50
CA ASP A 69 -9.66 -3.13 -10.52
C ASP A 69 -10.95 -2.41 -10.08
N ALA A 70 -11.84 -2.15 -11.04
CA ALA A 70 -13.10 -1.47 -10.78
C ALA A 70 -13.98 -2.18 -9.72
N ARG A 71 -13.89 -3.51 -9.62
CA ARG A 71 -14.65 -4.31 -8.66
C ARG A 71 -14.15 -4.05 -7.23
N MET A 72 -12.83 -4.05 -7.02
CA MET A 72 -12.20 -3.73 -5.74
C MET A 72 -12.49 -2.29 -5.32
N LEU A 73 -12.42 -1.33 -6.26
CA LEU A 73 -12.79 0.06 -5.98
C LEU A 73 -14.25 0.20 -5.54
N ARG A 74 -15.19 -0.53 -6.16
CA ARG A 74 -16.58 -0.60 -5.69
C ARG A 74 -16.74 -1.21 -4.29
N LEU A 75 -15.88 -2.16 -3.92
CA LEU A 75 -15.91 -2.75 -2.58
C LEU A 75 -15.45 -1.76 -1.51
N PHE A 76 -14.43 -0.94 -1.79
CA PHE A 76 -14.00 0.13 -0.89
C PHE A 76 -15.07 1.20 -0.72
N ASP A 77 -15.67 1.64 -1.84
CA ASP A 77 -16.80 2.58 -1.83
C ASP A 77 -18.01 2.04 -1.05
N ARG A 78 -18.30 0.75 -1.14
CA ARG A 78 -19.34 0.11 -0.31
C ARG A 78 -18.99 0.20 1.18
N GLY A 79 -17.74 -0.06 1.55
CA GLY A 79 -17.29 0.09 2.94
C GLY A 79 -17.49 1.51 3.46
N GLN A 80 -17.14 2.53 2.68
CA GLN A 80 -17.32 3.93 3.04
C GLN A 80 -18.79 4.30 3.25
N ARG A 81 -19.68 3.79 2.40
CA ARG A 81 -21.13 4.01 2.56
C ARG A 81 -21.67 3.36 3.82
N GLU A 82 -21.13 2.22 4.22
CA GLU A 82 -21.52 1.51 5.44
C GLU A 82 -21.19 2.28 6.72
N GLU A 83 -20.12 3.09 6.73
CA GLU A 83 -19.74 3.89 7.90
C GLU A 83 -20.89 4.81 8.35
N ALA A 84 -21.58 5.45 7.40
CA ALA A 84 -22.73 6.30 7.70
C ALA A 84 -23.92 5.52 8.28
N VAL A 85 -24.16 4.30 7.78
CA VAL A 85 -25.23 3.41 8.26
C VAL A 85 -24.96 3.02 9.72
N PHE A 86 -23.74 2.58 10.05
CA PHE A 86 -23.40 2.25 11.44
C PHE A 86 -23.54 3.44 12.39
N VAL A 87 -23.15 4.64 11.95
CA VAL A 87 -23.33 5.86 12.75
C VAL A 87 -24.81 6.11 13.03
N GLU A 88 -25.68 5.97 12.03
CA GLU A 88 -27.13 6.12 12.17
C GLU A 88 -27.71 5.08 13.13
N GLU A 89 -27.38 3.80 12.93
CA GLU A 89 -27.88 2.70 13.76
C GLU A 89 -27.43 2.80 15.22
N LEU A 90 -26.16 3.13 15.47
CA LEU A 90 -25.66 3.35 16.82
C LEU A 90 -26.38 4.51 17.51
N ARG A 91 -26.61 5.63 16.79
CA ARG A 91 -27.41 6.75 17.32
C ARG A 91 -28.85 6.34 17.61
N GLY A 92 -29.47 5.58 16.71
CA GLY A 92 -30.80 5.01 16.89
C GLY A 92 -30.90 4.10 18.13
N ALA A 93 -29.80 3.40 18.45
CA ALA A 93 -29.67 2.59 19.66
C ALA A 93 -29.38 3.41 20.94
N GLY A 94 -29.37 4.74 20.86
CA GLY A 94 -29.13 5.64 22.01
C GLY A 94 -27.65 5.91 22.30
N VAL A 95 -26.74 5.52 21.41
CA VAL A 95 -25.30 5.82 21.55
C VAL A 95 -25.02 7.24 21.08
N THR A 96 -24.23 7.98 21.88
CA THR A 96 -23.69 9.27 21.43
C THR A 96 -22.49 9.02 20.54
N VAL A 97 -22.61 9.34 19.25
CA VAL A 97 -21.55 9.12 18.24
C VAL A 97 -21.05 10.45 17.68
N HIS A 98 -19.75 10.69 17.88
CA HIS A 98 -18.99 11.73 17.19
C HIS A 98 -18.25 11.09 16.01
N ALA A 99 -18.82 11.17 14.82
CA ALA A 99 -18.21 10.63 13.59
C ALA A 99 -17.09 11.53 13.03
N VAL A 100 -17.08 12.80 13.43
CA VAL A 100 -16.08 13.79 13.05
C VAL A 100 -15.66 14.60 14.27
N ASP A 101 -14.46 15.16 14.22
CA ASP A 101 -13.94 16.11 15.19
C ASP A 101 -14.77 17.40 15.14
N PRO A 102 -15.48 17.78 16.22
CA PRO A 102 -16.31 18.99 16.24
C PRO A 102 -15.53 20.29 16.01
N GLY A 103 -14.23 20.33 16.31
CA GLY A 103 -13.40 21.51 16.11
C GLY A 103 -13.01 21.74 14.64
N THR A 104 -12.96 20.69 13.83
CA THR A 104 -12.49 20.77 12.43
C THR A 104 -13.57 20.38 11.41
N GLY A 105 -14.62 19.67 11.83
CA GLY A 105 -15.61 19.06 10.94
C GLY A 105 -15.06 17.90 10.09
N GLN A 106 -13.85 17.41 10.38
CA GLN A 106 -13.18 16.32 9.66
C GLN A 106 -13.11 15.06 10.51
N GLN A 107 -12.84 13.90 9.90
CA GLN A 107 -12.57 12.67 10.66
C GLN A 107 -11.42 12.86 11.66
N PHE A 108 -11.49 12.17 12.80
CA PHE A 108 -10.43 12.16 13.80
C PHE A 108 -9.15 11.58 13.22
N ARG A 109 -8.17 12.44 12.92
CA ARG A 109 -6.88 12.06 12.35
C ARG A 109 -5.79 12.09 13.40
N PHE A 110 -4.98 11.04 13.43
CA PHE A 110 -3.77 11.00 14.24
C PHE A 110 -2.53 10.91 13.37
N THR A 111 -1.44 11.48 13.88
CA THR A 111 -0.13 11.45 13.25
C THR A 111 0.94 11.10 14.27
N ALA A 112 1.95 10.34 13.83
CA ALA A 112 3.18 10.09 14.58
C ALA A 112 4.36 9.98 13.60
N ALA A 113 5.54 9.61 14.10
CA ALA A 113 6.76 9.43 13.29
C ALA A 113 7.05 10.65 12.38
N GLY A 114 7.19 11.84 12.97
CA GLY A 114 7.46 13.08 12.23
C GLY A 114 6.34 13.54 11.30
N GLY A 115 5.12 13.00 11.44
CA GLY A 115 3.98 13.26 10.53
C GLY A 115 3.89 12.29 9.35
N HIS A 116 4.76 11.28 9.28
CA HIS A 116 4.78 10.27 8.21
C HIS A 116 3.98 9.00 8.52
N PHE A 117 3.52 8.82 9.75
CA PHE A 117 2.61 7.74 10.13
C PHE A 117 1.27 8.31 10.58
N GLY A 118 0.16 7.68 10.20
CA GLY A 118 -1.15 8.14 10.66
C GLY A 118 -2.34 7.33 10.16
N GLY A 119 -3.53 7.77 10.56
CA GLY A 119 -4.79 7.21 10.12
C GLY A 119 -5.98 8.01 10.65
N SER A 120 -7.17 7.64 10.19
CA SER A 120 -8.44 8.24 10.59
C SER A 120 -9.29 7.19 11.30
N MET A 121 -9.84 7.53 12.46
CA MET A 121 -10.90 6.74 13.08
C MET A 121 -12.25 7.05 12.43
N ASP A 122 -13.15 6.07 12.41
CA ASP A 122 -14.53 6.23 11.93
C ASP A 122 -15.39 7.04 12.91
N GLY A 123 -14.91 7.20 14.16
CA GLY A 123 -15.49 8.09 15.15
C GLY A 123 -15.06 7.75 16.58
N VAL A 124 -15.68 8.44 17.54
CA VAL A 124 -15.67 8.09 18.96
C VAL A 124 -17.09 8.05 19.50
N ALA A 125 -17.34 7.15 20.44
CA ALA A 125 -18.67 6.94 21.01
C ALA A 125 -18.67 6.85 22.53
N LEU A 126 -19.77 7.33 23.12
CA LEU A 126 -20.11 7.21 24.54
C LEU A 126 -21.55 6.65 24.66
N GLY A 127 -21.85 5.95 25.75
CA GLY A 127 -23.20 5.40 25.95
C GLY A 127 -23.42 4.04 25.28
N ILE A 128 -22.35 3.31 24.94
CA ILE A 128 -22.47 1.90 24.51
C ILE A 128 -23.21 1.11 25.61
N PRO A 129 -24.31 0.37 25.31
CA PRO A 129 -25.10 -0.31 26.33
C PRO A 129 -24.28 -1.18 27.30
N ASP A 130 -23.26 -1.87 26.78
CA ASP A 130 -22.38 -2.73 27.59
C ASP A 130 -21.29 -1.99 28.38
N ALA A 131 -21.08 -0.69 28.13
CA ALA A 131 -20.18 0.20 28.91
C ALA A 131 -20.60 1.67 28.75
N PRO A 132 -21.72 2.08 29.36
CA PRO A 132 -22.37 3.36 29.06
C PRO A 132 -21.51 4.58 29.46
N LYS A 133 -20.60 4.41 30.43
CA LYS A 133 -19.75 5.49 30.95
C LYS A 133 -18.39 5.61 30.25
N ALA A 134 -18.07 4.73 29.30
CA ALA A 134 -16.74 4.69 28.71
C ALA A 134 -16.73 5.14 27.26
N TRP A 135 -15.73 5.95 26.94
CA TRP A 135 -15.40 6.31 25.57
C TRP A 135 -14.81 5.12 24.83
N HIS A 136 -15.24 4.95 23.58
CA HIS A 136 -14.73 3.97 22.64
C HIS A 136 -14.30 4.68 21.36
N ALA A 137 -13.14 4.32 20.81
CA ALA A 137 -12.91 4.49 19.38
C ALA A 137 -13.92 3.64 18.60
N LEU A 138 -14.29 4.06 17.40
CA LEU A 138 -15.12 3.29 16.48
C LEU A 138 -14.26 2.82 15.30
N GLU A 139 -14.42 1.54 14.96
CA GLU A 139 -13.86 0.95 13.73
C GLU A 139 -14.94 0.10 13.06
N PHE A 140 -15.27 0.43 11.83
CA PHE A 140 -16.32 -0.18 11.04
C PHE A 140 -15.74 -0.96 9.88
N LYS A 141 -16.29 -2.16 9.62
CA LYS A 141 -15.83 -3.03 8.53
C LYS A 141 -16.98 -3.71 7.82
N THR A 142 -16.75 -4.06 6.56
CA THR A 142 -17.61 -4.99 5.84
C THR A 142 -16.83 -6.25 5.49
N HIS A 143 -17.48 -7.40 5.57
CA HIS A 143 -16.86 -8.70 5.35
C HIS A 143 -17.65 -9.53 4.33
N SER A 144 -16.96 -10.39 3.58
CA SER A 144 -17.64 -11.51 2.88
C SER A 144 -18.09 -12.56 3.91
N ALA A 145 -19.05 -13.42 3.57
CA ALA A 145 -19.53 -14.47 4.49
C ALA A 145 -18.39 -15.33 5.05
N LYS A 146 -17.41 -15.73 4.23
CA LYS A 146 -16.24 -16.50 4.69
C LYS A 146 -15.43 -15.72 5.74
N SER A 147 -15.17 -14.44 5.48
CA SER A 147 -14.40 -13.62 6.41
C SER A 147 -15.18 -13.31 7.68
N PHE A 148 -16.50 -13.16 7.58
CA PHE A 148 -17.39 -12.88 8.70
C PHE A 148 -17.53 -14.11 9.62
N GLY A 149 -17.71 -15.30 9.04
CA GLY A 149 -17.76 -16.54 9.82
C GLY A 149 -16.45 -16.87 10.55
N ASP A 150 -15.29 -16.47 10.01
CA ASP A 150 -14.01 -16.58 10.72
C ASP A 150 -13.91 -15.58 11.88
N LEU A 151 -14.41 -14.35 11.66
CA LEU A 151 -14.48 -13.30 12.69
C LEU A 151 -15.38 -13.71 13.86
N GLN A 152 -16.58 -14.22 13.60
CA GLN A 152 -17.49 -14.70 14.64
C GLN A 152 -16.88 -15.80 15.52
N LYS A 153 -16.09 -16.70 14.92
CA LYS A 153 -15.50 -17.85 15.63
C LYS A 153 -14.27 -17.48 16.46
N LYS A 154 -13.49 -16.50 16.02
CA LYS A 154 -12.14 -16.25 16.56
C LYS A 154 -11.95 -14.87 17.18
N GLY A 155 -12.88 -13.94 16.93
CA GLY A 155 -12.71 -12.53 17.29
C GLY A 155 -11.71 -11.79 16.39
N VAL A 156 -11.66 -10.47 16.56
CA VAL A 156 -10.88 -9.54 15.74
C VAL A 156 -9.39 -9.83 15.84
N GLN A 157 -8.85 -10.06 17.05
CA GLN A 157 -7.40 -10.24 17.23
C GLN A 157 -6.85 -11.44 16.46
N ALA A 158 -7.55 -12.57 16.48
CA ALA A 158 -7.10 -13.80 15.81
C ALA A 158 -7.52 -13.86 14.34
N SER A 159 -8.72 -13.39 13.97
CA SER A 159 -9.20 -13.41 12.57
C SER A 159 -8.63 -12.27 11.72
N LYS A 160 -8.40 -11.11 12.34
CA LYS A 160 -8.03 -9.85 11.68
C LYS A 160 -6.90 -9.13 12.44
N PRO A 161 -5.69 -9.73 12.53
CA PRO A 161 -4.57 -9.14 13.24
C PRO A 161 -4.18 -7.74 12.74
N LEU A 162 -4.38 -7.44 11.45
CA LEU A 162 -4.15 -6.09 10.89
C LEU A 162 -5.14 -5.06 11.45
N HIS A 163 -6.42 -5.44 11.60
CA HIS A 163 -7.44 -4.56 12.18
C HIS A 163 -7.17 -4.37 13.68
N ALA A 164 -6.76 -5.43 14.38
CA ALA A 164 -6.33 -5.33 15.78
C ALA A 164 -5.16 -4.35 15.94
N ALA A 165 -4.13 -4.42 15.10
CA ALA A 165 -3.02 -3.47 15.12
C ALA A 165 -3.46 -2.03 14.81
N GLN A 166 -4.38 -1.85 13.86
CA GLN A 166 -4.95 -0.55 13.52
C GLN A 166 -5.66 0.08 14.74
N VAL A 167 -6.55 -0.66 15.40
CA VAL A 167 -7.30 -0.11 16.54
C VAL A 167 -6.43 0.08 17.78
N GLN A 168 -5.40 -0.75 17.98
CA GLN A 168 -4.40 -0.50 19.03
C GLN A 168 -3.61 0.78 18.77
N THR A 169 -3.27 1.07 17.50
CA THR A 169 -2.63 2.33 17.10
C THR A 169 -3.53 3.52 17.45
N TYR A 170 -4.82 3.46 17.11
CA TYR A 170 -5.77 4.53 17.39
C TYR A 170 -5.98 4.74 18.89
N MET A 171 -6.16 3.66 19.66
CA MET A 171 -6.25 3.74 21.12
C MET A 171 -5.00 4.35 21.75
N HIS A 172 -3.80 3.98 21.26
CA HIS A 172 -2.54 4.51 21.74
C HIS A 172 -2.40 6.01 21.47
N LEU A 173 -2.62 6.45 20.21
CA LEU A 173 -2.47 7.85 19.81
C LEU A 173 -3.59 8.75 20.36
N GLY A 174 -4.83 8.24 20.37
CA GLY A 174 -6.01 8.94 20.88
C GLY A 174 -6.18 8.86 22.40
N LYS A 175 -5.30 8.15 23.11
CA LYS A 175 -5.39 7.90 24.57
C LYS A 175 -6.76 7.34 25.00
N LEU A 176 -7.33 6.47 24.17
CA LEU A 176 -8.59 5.79 24.41
C LEU A 176 -8.32 4.40 24.97
N GLU A 177 -9.09 3.98 25.97
CA GLU A 177 -8.88 2.67 26.62
C GLU A 177 -9.58 1.51 25.90
N ARG A 178 -10.49 1.82 24.95
CA ARG A 178 -11.36 0.85 24.28
C ARG A 178 -11.66 1.24 22.84
N THR A 179 -11.92 0.23 22.02
CA THR A 179 -12.52 0.35 20.69
C THR A 179 -13.77 -0.52 20.63
N LEU A 180 -14.84 -0.01 20.00
CA LEU A 180 -15.93 -0.83 19.51
C LEU A 180 -15.68 -1.10 18.02
N TYR A 181 -15.44 -2.36 17.69
CA TYR A 181 -15.35 -2.84 16.33
C TYR A 181 -16.72 -3.34 15.89
N VAL A 182 -17.27 -2.81 14.80
CA VAL A 182 -18.55 -3.25 14.23
C VAL A 182 -18.33 -3.72 12.79
N ALA A 183 -18.95 -4.85 12.43
CA ALA A 183 -18.84 -5.43 11.12
C ALA A 183 -20.18 -5.88 10.56
N ALA A 184 -20.41 -5.63 9.27
CA ALA A 184 -21.54 -6.16 8.52
C ALA A 184 -21.09 -7.27 7.56
N ASN A 185 -21.87 -8.34 7.48
CA ASN A 185 -21.74 -9.36 6.45
C ASN A 185 -22.41 -8.88 5.16
N LYS A 186 -21.64 -8.67 4.09
CA LYS A 186 -22.15 -8.17 2.81
C LYS A 186 -23.12 -9.12 2.10
N ASP A 187 -23.21 -10.36 2.56
CA ASP A 187 -24.03 -11.40 1.93
C ASP A 187 -25.37 -11.60 2.67
N THR A 188 -25.46 -11.20 3.95
CA THR A 188 -26.64 -11.46 4.81
C THR A 188 -27.10 -10.26 5.65
N ASP A 189 -26.34 -9.15 5.63
CA ASP A 189 -26.48 -7.97 6.50
C ASP A 189 -26.48 -8.28 8.01
N GLU A 190 -25.99 -9.47 8.40
CA GLU A 190 -25.76 -9.79 9.80
C GLU A 190 -24.65 -8.90 10.39
N LEU A 191 -24.87 -8.46 11.62
CA LEU A 191 -23.92 -7.62 12.35
C LEU A 191 -23.07 -8.44 13.33
N TYR A 192 -21.82 -8.02 13.48
CA TYR A 192 -20.89 -8.48 14.49
C TYR A 192 -20.35 -7.27 15.24
N ALA A 193 -20.25 -7.36 16.57
CA ALA A 193 -19.60 -6.34 17.39
C ALA A 193 -18.66 -6.96 18.41
N GLU A 194 -17.49 -6.34 18.58
CA GLU A 194 -16.51 -6.72 19.61
C GLU A 194 -15.93 -5.46 20.26
N ARG A 195 -15.74 -5.50 21.58
CA ARG A 195 -14.99 -4.46 22.30
C ARG A 195 -13.57 -4.92 22.55
N LEU A 196 -12.61 -4.19 21.99
CA LEU A 196 -11.18 -4.42 22.24
C LEU A 196 -10.70 -3.47 23.34
N ARG A 197 -9.79 -3.96 24.18
CA ARG A 197 -9.10 -3.15 25.20
C ARG A 197 -7.76 -2.67 24.68
N ARG A 198 -7.36 -1.48 25.09
CA ARG A 198 -6.03 -0.95 24.84
C ARG A 198 -4.97 -1.85 25.47
N ASP A 199 -3.97 -2.20 24.68
CA ASP A 199 -2.70 -2.74 25.11
C ASP A 199 -1.64 -1.65 24.89
N PRO A 200 -1.20 -0.95 25.96
CA PRO A 200 -0.21 0.11 25.83
C PRO A 200 1.12 -0.34 25.23
N ALA A 201 1.55 -1.58 25.52
CA ALA A 201 2.81 -2.13 25.03
C ALA A 201 2.71 -2.44 23.53
N GLU A 202 1.61 -3.03 23.08
CA GLU A 202 1.38 -3.26 21.65
C GLU A 202 1.28 -1.93 20.89
N GLY A 203 0.54 -0.95 21.43
CA GLY A 203 0.46 0.38 20.84
C GLY A 203 1.86 1.02 20.65
N ALA A 204 2.69 1.00 21.70
CA ALA A 204 4.06 1.52 21.63
C ALA A 204 4.92 0.77 20.60
N ARG A 205 4.85 -0.56 20.58
CA ARG A 205 5.57 -1.41 19.62
C ARG A 205 5.19 -1.10 18.17
N LEU A 206 3.92 -0.78 17.90
CA LEU A 206 3.45 -0.40 16.56
C LEU A 206 3.96 0.98 16.13
N ILE A 207 4.07 1.93 17.05
CA ILE A 207 4.69 3.24 16.78
C ILE A 207 6.18 3.06 16.47
N GLU A 208 6.91 2.32 17.30
CA GLU A 208 8.33 2.01 17.07
C GLU A 208 8.56 1.29 15.73
N LYS A 209 7.65 0.38 15.37
CA LYS A 209 7.65 -0.26 14.05
C LYS A 209 7.47 0.76 12.93
N ALA A 210 6.52 1.68 13.06
CA ALA A 210 6.30 2.71 12.05
C ALA A 210 7.54 3.58 11.87
N GLU A 211 8.18 4.02 12.95
CA GLU A 211 9.42 4.80 12.90
C GLU A 211 10.57 4.04 12.24
N ARG A 212 10.77 2.78 12.63
CA ARG A 212 11.80 1.92 12.03
C ARG A 212 11.59 1.74 10.53
N VAL A 213 10.34 1.58 10.09
CA VAL A 213 10.01 1.48 8.65
C VAL A 213 10.24 2.80 7.93
N ILE A 214 9.70 3.90 8.45
CA ILE A 214 9.68 5.21 7.78
C ILE A 214 11.11 5.75 7.61
N PHE A 215 11.91 5.66 8.67
CA PHE A 215 13.23 6.30 8.70
C PHE A 215 14.37 5.37 8.28
N ALA A 216 14.07 4.15 7.82
CA ALA A 216 15.08 3.29 7.23
C ALA A 216 15.57 3.87 5.90
N ALA A 217 16.89 4.01 5.77
CA ALA A 217 17.56 4.44 4.54
C ALA A 217 17.42 3.39 3.41
N GLU A 218 17.36 2.11 3.79
CA GLU A 218 17.28 0.97 2.87
C GLU A 218 16.09 0.07 3.20
N PRO A 219 15.64 -0.78 2.26
CA PRO A 219 14.59 -1.76 2.52
C PRO A 219 14.96 -2.70 3.69
N LEU A 220 14.08 -2.79 4.68
CA LEU A 220 14.23 -3.69 5.84
C LEU A 220 14.30 -5.16 5.42
N PRO A 221 14.72 -6.10 6.30
CA PRO A 221 14.60 -7.53 6.05
C PRO A 221 13.17 -7.93 5.62
N GLY A 222 13.10 -8.78 4.60
CA GLY A 222 11.84 -9.36 4.13
C GLY A 222 11.41 -10.49 5.07
N ILE A 223 10.13 -10.82 5.06
CA ILE A 223 9.61 -11.91 5.88
C ILE A 223 10.07 -13.30 5.42
N SER A 224 10.45 -13.43 4.14
CA SER A 224 10.97 -14.66 3.55
C SER A 224 11.91 -14.35 2.39
N THR A 225 12.88 -15.24 2.16
CA THR A 225 13.70 -15.26 0.95
C THR A 225 13.10 -16.16 -0.14
N ASP A 226 12.12 -17.01 0.20
CA ASP A 226 11.40 -17.85 -0.74
C ASP A 226 10.33 -17.05 -1.50
N PRO A 227 10.45 -16.87 -2.83
CA PRO A 227 9.45 -16.17 -3.64
C PRO A 227 8.07 -16.83 -3.63
N ALA A 228 7.98 -18.11 -3.26
CA ALA A 228 6.75 -18.86 -3.20
C ALA A 228 6.04 -18.81 -1.83
N TRP A 229 6.63 -18.12 -0.83
CA TRP A 229 5.98 -17.87 0.46
C TRP A 229 4.63 -17.21 0.26
N PHE A 230 3.61 -17.65 1.00
CA PHE A 230 2.22 -17.29 0.71
C PHE A 230 1.96 -15.78 0.78
N GLU A 231 2.59 -15.05 1.71
CA GLU A 231 2.47 -13.58 1.76
C GLU A 231 3.27 -12.89 0.66
N CYS A 232 4.38 -13.48 0.22
CA CYS A 232 5.17 -12.94 -0.89
C CYS A 232 4.40 -13.05 -2.21
N LYS A 233 3.73 -14.19 -2.48
CA LYS A 233 2.96 -14.44 -3.71
C LYS A 233 1.92 -13.38 -4.01
N PHE A 234 1.28 -12.83 -2.98
CA PHE A 234 0.24 -11.80 -3.10
C PHE A 234 0.76 -10.40 -2.74
N CYS A 235 2.07 -10.22 -2.62
CA CYS A 235 2.66 -8.92 -2.31
C CYS A 235 2.75 -8.09 -3.61
N PRO A 236 2.26 -6.83 -3.63
CA PRO A 236 2.39 -5.96 -4.80
C PRO A 236 3.85 -5.65 -5.15
N ALA A 237 4.77 -5.82 -4.20
CA ALA A 237 6.20 -5.65 -4.41
C ALA A 237 6.93 -6.95 -4.82
N HIS A 238 6.23 -8.04 -5.17
CA HIS A 238 6.86 -9.33 -5.47
C HIS A 238 7.87 -9.23 -6.63
N ALA A 239 7.49 -8.59 -7.74
CA ALA A 239 8.36 -8.42 -8.89
C ALA A 239 9.63 -7.61 -8.59
N LEU A 240 9.56 -6.66 -7.65
CA LEU A 240 10.70 -5.88 -7.16
C LEU A 240 11.56 -6.67 -6.16
N CYS A 241 10.93 -7.36 -5.21
CA CYS A 241 11.62 -8.03 -4.12
C CYS A 241 12.28 -9.35 -4.56
N HIS A 242 11.59 -10.13 -5.39
CA HIS A 242 11.99 -11.47 -5.82
C HIS A 242 12.24 -11.58 -7.34
N GLY A 243 11.72 -10.64 -8.13
CA GLY A 243 11.89 -10.63 -9.58
C GLY A 243 13.06 -9.75 -10.02
N LYS A 244 12.92 -9.23 -11.26
CA LYS A 244 13.90 -8.35 -11.93
C LYS A 244 13.38 -6.93 -12.13
N ALA A 245 12.19 -6.61 -11.60
CA ALA A 245 11.64 -5.27 -11.76
C ALA A 245 12.47 -4.28 -10.94
N ILE A 246 12.64 -3.08 -11.47
CA ILE A 246 13.25 -1.95 -10.78
C ILE A 246 12.14 -1.02 -10.29
N ALA A 247 12.35 -0.40 -9.12
CA ALA A 247 11.39 0.53 -8.56
C ALA A 247 11.12 1.69 -9.54
N PRO A 248 9.90 2.24 -9.60
CA PRO A 248 9.63 3.40 -10.44
C PRO A 248 10.44 4.62 -9.95
N VAL A 249 10.81 5.49 -10.90
CA VAL A 249 11.49 6.76 -10.60
C VAL A 249 10.50 7.71 -9.95
N ASN A 250 10.82 8.16 -8.73
CA ASN A 250 10.14 9.24 -8.03
C ASN A 250 11.06 9.71 -6.89
N CYS A 251 10.83 10.87 -6.27
CA CYS A 251 11.78 11.33 -5.24
C CYS A 251 11.92 10.35 -4.07
N ARG A 252 10.89 9.56 -3.72
CA ARG A 252 10.98 8.66 -2.56
C ARG A 252 11.84 7.42 -2.82
N THR A 253 12.13 7.10 -4.08
CA THR A 253 13.11 6.08 -4.48
C THR A 253 14.52 6.66 -4.71
N CYS A 254 14.69 7.96 -4.51
CA CYS A 254 15.96 8.67 -4.66
C CYS A 254 16.80 8.63 -3.37
N LEU A 255 18.11 8.44 -3.50
CA LEU A 255 19.07 8.48 -2.38
C LEU A 255 19.18 9.88 -1.75
N HIS A 256 18.85 10.93 -2.51
CA HIS A 256 18.89 12.30 -2.01
C HIS A 256 17.68 12.66 -1.14
N ALA A 257 16.62 11.85 -1.14
CA ALA A 257 15.37 12.17 -0.47
C ALA A 257 15.28 11.56 0.93
N THR A 258 14.99 12.42 1.91
CA THR A 258 14.91 12.04 3.32
C THR A 258 13.53 12.39 3.89
N PRO A 259 12.81 11.44 4.50
CA PRO A 259 11.63 11.74 5.31
C PRO A 259 12.10 12.35 6.63
N GLU A 260 11.62 13.54 6.94
CA GLU A 260 12.14 14.34 8.06
C GLU A 260 11.38 14.07 9.36
N ARG A 261 12.10 14.14 10.48
CA ARG A 261 11.57 13.80 11.80
C ARG A 261 10.86 14.98 12.49
N ASP A 262 11.00 16.18 11.95
CA ASP A 262 10.67 17.45 12.60
C ASP A 262 9.18 17.84 12.60
N GLY A 263 8.29 16.94 12.14
CA GLY A 263 6.90 16.95 12.58
C GLY A 263 5.84 17.39 11.57
N ASN A 264 6.15 17.58 10.29
CA ASN A 264 5.17 18.01 9.28
C ASN A 264 4.99 17.02 8.11
N GLY A 265 5.48 15.79 8.26
CA GLY A 265 5.48 14.78 7.19
C GLY A 265 6.24 15.24 5.95
N ARG A 266 7.18 16.18 6.10
CA ARG A 266 7.93 16.78 4.99
C ARG A 266 9.03 15.83 4.52
N TRP A 267 9.38 15.96 3.24
CA TRP A 267 10.54 15.31 2.65
C TRP A 267 11.54 16.38 2.23
N SER A 268 12.82 16.17 2.47
CA SER A 268 13.89 17.06 2.00
C SER A 268 14.72 16.40 0.91
N CYS A 269 15.35 17.21 0.05
CA CYS A 269 16.29 16.77 -0.97
C CYS A 269 17.68 17.34 -0.67
N ALA A 270 18.65 16.47 -0.39
CA ALA A 270 20.03 16.87 -0.15
C ALA A 270 20.68 17.53 -1.40
N LYS A 271 20.33 17.07 -2.61
CA LYS A 271 20.86 17.61 -3.87
C LYS A 271 20.47 19.07 -4.11
N TRP A 272 19.24 19.44 -3.76
CA TRP A 272 18.69 20.78 -4.00
C TRP A 272 18.65 21.65 -2.74
N GLY A 273 19.02 21.11 -1.57
CA GLY A 273 18.99 21.82 -0.29
C GLY A 273 17.61 22.37 0.08
N SER A 274 16.53 21.67 -0.29
CA SER A 274 15.16 22.17 -0.16
C SER A 274 14.16 21.06 0.18
N ASP A 275 12.98 21.46 0.65
CA ASP A 275 11.83 20.56 0.79
C ASP A 275 11.32 20.12 -0.58
N ILE A 276 10.78 18.90 -0.64
CA ILE A 276 10.23 18.31 -1.87
C ILE A 276 8.71 18.41 -1.82
N PRO A 277 8.10 19.27 -2.65
CA PRO A 277 6.64 19.36 -2.75
C PRO A 277 5.99 18.02 -3.13
N PRO A 278 4.78 17.70 -2.65
CA PRO A 278 4.14 16.40 -2.89
C PRO A 278 4.03 15.98 -4.37
N GLU A 279 3.76 16.93 -5.26
CA GLU A 279 3.70 16.72 -6.71
C GLU A 279 5.09 16.41 -7.29
N ALA A 280 6.12 17.14 -6.85
CA ALA A 280 7.50 16.88 -7.24
C ALA A 280 7.97 15.52 -6.73
N GLN A 281 7.52 15.10 -5.54
CA GLN A 281 7.83 13.78 -5.01
C GLN A 281 7.39 12.66 -5.96
N ARG A 282 6.23 12.82 -6.64
CA ARG A 282 5.65 11.79 -7.52
C ARG A 282 6.39 11.68 -8.85
N VAL A 283 6.91 12.79 -9.37
CA VAL A 283 7.55 12.85 -10.69
C VAL A 283 9.04 12.53 -10.62
N GLY A 284 9.74 13.00 -9.59
CA GLY A 284 11.20 12.98 -9.56
C GLY A 284 11.83 14.08 -10.42
N CYS A 285 13.15 13.98 -10.67
CA CYS A 285 13.90 14.93 -11.49
C CYS A 285 15.08 14.25 -12.20
N GLY A 286 15.75 14.95 -13.13
CA GLY A 286 16.93 14.41 -13.84
C GLY A 286 18.14 14.11 -12.95
N GLU A 287 18.20 14.76 -11.79
CA GLU A 287 19.22 14.50 -10.76
C GLU A 287 18.86 13.31 -9.85
N HIS A 288 17.80 12.56 -10.15
CA HIS A 288 17.44 11.37 -9.39
C HIS A 288 18.56 10.32 -9.45
N ARG A 289 18.91 9.77 -8.29
CA ARG A 289 19.82 8.63 -8.13
C ARG A 289 19.15 7.62 -7.23
N TYR A 290 19.02 6.37 -7.66
CA TYR A 290 18.33 5.37 -6.85
C TYR A 290 19.03 5.17 -5.51
N ILE A 291 18.23 4.93 -4.46
CA ILE A 291 18.73 4.27 -3.25
C ILE A 291 19.45 2.99 -3.71
N PRO A 292 20.76 2.79 -3.40
CA PRO A 292 21.54 1.70 -3.98
C PRO A 292 20.91 0.32 -3.83
N ALA A 293 20.29 0.03 -2.69
CA ALA A 293 19.58 -1.21 -2.44
C ALA A 293 18.43 -1.52 -3.41
N LEU A 294 17.84 -0.51 -4.08
CA LEU A 294 16.83 -0.69 -5.11
C LEU A 294 17.40 -1.14 -6.47
N LEU A 295 18.72 -1.01 -6.66
CA LEU A 295 19.45 -1.48 -7.85
C LEU A 295 20.28 -2.75 -7.58
N ALA A 296 20.22 -3.32 -6.38
CA ALA A 296 21.02 -4.48 -5.98
C ALA A 296 20.84 -5.72 -6.88
N LYS A 297 19.77 -5.77 -7.70
CA LYS A 297 19.56 -6.82 -8.72
C LYS A 297 20.38 -6.62 -9.99
N LEU A 298 20.73 -5.38 -10.33
CA LEU A 298 21.54 -5.03 -11.49
C LEU A 298 23.03 -5.01 -11.14
N GLY A 299 23.37 -4.54 -9.94
CA GLY A 299 24.75 -4.50 -9.48
C GLY A 299 24.90 -4.04 -8.03
N GLU A 300 26.05 -4.34 -7.47
CA GLU A 300 26.48 -3.84 -6.16
C GLU A 300 27.09 -2.44 -6.33
N ALA A 301 26.70 -1.48 -5.49
CA ALA A 301 27.34 -0.17 -5.49
C ALA A 301 28.79 -0.28 -5.00
N VAL A 302 29.74 0.25 -5.78
CA VAL A 302 31.19 0.10 -5.52
C VAL A 302 31.93 1.43 -5.41
N ASP A 303 31.37 2.51 -5.94
CA ASP A 303 31.93 3.86 -5.85
C ASP A 303 30.83 4.92 -5.99
N ALA A 304 31.10 6.14 -5.55
CA ALA A 304 30.20 7.28 -5.72
C ALA A 304 30.97 8.60 -5.70
N ASP A 305 30.50 9.56 -6.48
CA ASP A 305 31.00 10.94 -6.48
C ASP A 305 29.81 11.90 -6.36
N GLU A 306 29.72 12.59 -5.23
CA GLU A 306 28.68 13.58 -4.97
C GLU A 306 28.78 14.78 -5.92
N LYS A 307 30.00 15.24 -6.22
CA LYS A 307 30.22 16.39 -7.09
C LYS A 307 29.96 16.02 -8.55
N GLY A 308 30.42 14.85 -8.97
CA GLY A 308 30.09 14.26 -10.26
C GLY A 308 28.62 13.83 -10.39
N GLY A 309 27.93 13.70 -9.26
CA GLY A 309 26.53 13.32 -9.18
C GLY A 309 26.27 11.93 -9.74
N TRP A 310 27.04 10.92 -9.35
CA TRP A 310 26.86 9.54 -9.80
C TRP A 310 27.16 8.50 -8.72
N VAL A 311 26.57 7.32 -8.89
CA VAL A 311 26.91 6.10 -8.14
C VAL A 311 27.28 5.03 -9.16
N GLU A 312 28.42 4.38 -8.98
CA GLU A 312 28.91 3.31 -9.83
C GLU A 312 28.58 1.95 -9.23
N TYR A 313 28.13 1.03 -10.08
CA TYR A 313 27.70 -0.31 -9.71
C TYR A 313 28.50 -1.34 -10.49
N ARG A 314 28.90 -2.43 -9.81
CA ARG A 314 29.50 -3.61 -10.43
C ARG A 314 28.44 -4.68 -10.64
N ARG A 315 28.28 -5.10 -11.88
CA ARG A 315 27.36 -6.18 -12.30
C ARG A 315 27.91 -7.55 -11.91
N PRO A 316 27.08 -8.59 -11.81
CA PRO A 316 27.53 -9.98 -11.64
C PRO A 316 28.48 -10.46 -12.75
N SER A 317 28.40 -9.89 -13.96
CA SER A 317 29.32 -10.14 -15.07
C SER A 317 30.74 -9.59 -14.86
N GLY A 318 30.92 -8.71 -13.87
CA GLY A 318 32.17 -7.98 -13.61
C GLY A 318 32.26 -6.62 -14.31
N THR A 319 31.37 -6.31 -15.25
CA THR A 319 31.30 -4.98 -15.88
C THR A 319 30.68 -3.95 -14.93
N THR A 320 30.92 -2.66 -15.17
CA THR A 320 30.38 -1.57 -14.36
C THR A 320 29.40 -0.70 -15.15
N PHE A 321 28.48 -0.05 -14.43
CA PHE A 321 27.63 1.01 -14.96
C PHE A 321 27.41 2.08 -13.89
N ARG A 322 27.04 3.29 -14.32
CA ARG A 322 26.74 4.41 -13.41
C ARG A 322 25.27 4.76 -13.45
N ASN A 323 24.68 5.05 -12.29
CA ASN A 323 23.47 5.85 -12.23
C ASN A 323 23.86 7.33 -12.16
N GLY A 324 23.63 8.04 -13.26
CA GLY A 324 23.90 9.47 -13.43
C GLY A 324 25.36 9.81 -13.72
N GLY A 325 25.66 11.11 -13.65
CA GLY A 325 26.95 11.68 -14.04
C GLY A 325 27.17 11.69 -15.56
N PRO A 326 28.32 12.21 -16.02
CA PRO A 326 28.72 12.12 -17.42
C PRO A 326 28.79 10.66 -17.87
N ASP A 327 28.22 10.36 -19.04
CA ASP A 327 28.17 9.03 -19.69
C ASP A 327 27.39 7.93 -18.96
N GLY A 328 26.94 8.19 -17.72
CA GLY A 328 26.11 7.27 -16.95
C GLY A 328 24.66 7.18 -17.43
N LEU A 329 23.93 6.19 -16.93
CA LEU A 329 22.52 5.99 -17.22
C LEU A 329 21.67 6.82 -16.27
N THR A 330 20.63 7.46 -16.82
CA THR A 330 19.61 8.10 -16.00
C THR A 330 18.83 7.05 -15.20
N SER A 331 18.21 7.44 -14.09
CA SER A 331 17.33 6.51 -13.36
C SER A 331 16.11 6.08 -14.18
N ALA A 332 15.67 6.89 -15.14
CA ALA A 332 14.61 6.53 -16.08
C ALA A 332 15.06 5.38 -16.99
N GLU A 333 16.25 5.46 -17.58
CA GLU A 333 16.84 4.36 -18.36
C GLU A 333 17.00 3.10 -17.49
N LEU A 334 17.55 3.23 -16.28
CA LEU A 334 17.74 2.09 -15.36
C LEU A 334 16.43 1.46 -14.90
N SER A 335 15.31 2.19 -14.91
CA SER A 335 13.99 1.63 -14.56
C SER A 335 13.54 0.53 -15.54
N LEU A 336 14.13 0.48 -16.74
CA LEU A 336 13.94 -0.57 -17.75
C LEU A 336 14.71 -1.87 -17.44
N GLY A 337 15.52 -1.88 -16.38
CA GLY A 337 16.27 -3.05 -15.92
C GLY A 337 17.43 -3.45 -16.83
N GLU A 338 17.75 -4.75 -16.86
CA GLU A 338 18.89 -5.30 -17.64
C GLU A 338 18.86 -4.92 -19.13
N ALA A 339 17.67 -4.71 -19.71
CA ALA A 339 17.56 -4.33 -21.11
C ALA A 339 18.27 -3.00 -21.40
N ALA A 340 18.17 -2.01 -20.51
CA ALA A 340 18.89 -0.74 -20.67
C ALA A 340 20.40 -0.91 -20.55
N LEU A 341 20.88 -1.79 -19.67
CA LEU A 341 22.31 -2.07 -19.53
C LEU A 341 22.89 -2.69 -20.79
N VAL A 342 22.19 -3.68 -21.36
CA VAL A 342 22.59 -4.32 -22.61
C VAL A 342 22.59 -3.33 -23.78
N LEU A 343 21.54 -2.51 -23.89
CA LEU A 343 21.47 -1.49 -24.93
C LEU A 343 22.55 -0.43 -24.78
N ALA A 344 22.92 -0.05 -23.56
CA ALA A 344 23.97 0.94 -23.32
C ALA A 344 25.36 0.46 -23.76
N GLU A 345 25.58 -0.85 -23.85
CA GLU A 345 26.83 -1.46 -24.34
C GLU A 345 26.89 -1.53 -25.88
N ASP A 346 25.77 -1.31 -26.58
CA ASP A 346 25.73 -1.27 -28.05
C ASP A 346 26.40 0.01 -28.59
N GLU A 347 27.29 -0.15 -29.57
CA GLU A 347 28.12 0.95 -30.10
C GLU A 347 27.28 2.06 -30.76
N VAL A 348 26.17 1.69 -31.42
CA VAL A 348 25.29 2.67 -32.08
C VAL A 348 24.50 3.41 -31.02
N VAL A 349 23.93 2.71 -30.04
CA VAL A 349 23.19 3.32 -28.93
C VAL A 349 24.11 4.24 -28.12
N ALA A 350 25.33 3.82 -27.80
CA ALA A 350 26.30 4.64 -27.08
C ALA A 350 26.62 5.95 -27.83
N LYS A 351 26.81 5.89 -29.15
CA LYS A 351 27.01 7.09 -30.00
C LYS A 351 25.80 8.02 -29.98
N LEU A 352 24.58 7.48 -30.03
CA LEU A 352 23.36 8.28 -29.94
C LEU A 352 23.20 8.93 -28.56
N ARG A 353 23.51 8.19 -27.48
CA ARG A 353 23.48 8.73 -26.11
C ARG A 353 24.49 9.87 -25.91
N ALA A 354 25.69 9.75 -26.49
CA ALA A 354 26.68 10.83 -26.49
C ALA A 354 26.20 12.11 -27.23
N GLN A 355 25.20 11.99 -28.10
CA GLN A 355 24.53 13.11 -28.77
C GLN A 355 23.28 13.60 -28.04
N GLY A 356 22.97 13.04 -26.86
CA GLY A 356 21.84 13.45 -26.01
C GLY A 356 20.60 12.56 -26.11
N ALA A 357 20.64 11.43 -26.83
CA ALA A 357 19.53 10.48 -26.85
C ALA A 357 19.42 9.71 -25.52
N THR A 358 18.21 9.25 -25.18
CA THR A 358 17.94 8.42 -23.99
C THR A 358 17.21 7.14 -24.36
N ILE A 359 17.49 6.05 -23.64
CA ILE A 359 16.76 4.79 -23.81
C ILE A 359 15.38 4.91 -23.14
N VAL A 360 14.31 4.66 -23.89
CA VAL A 360 12.93 4.68 -23.40
C VAL A 360 12.22 3.37 -23.74
N ALA A 361 11.19 3.02 -22.97
CA ALA A 361 10.32 1.91 -23.32
C ALA A 361 9.55 2.24 -24.61
N ALA A 362 9.32 1.24 -25.45
CA ALA A 362 8.44 1.41 -26.61
C ALA A 362 7.01 1.72 -26.14
N GLU A 363 6.37 2.73 -26.73
CA GLU A 363 4.94 2.95 -26.53
C GLU A 363 4.19 1.76 -27.13
N VAL A 364 3.49 1.01 -26.30
CA VAL A 364 2.54 0.00 -26.78
C VAL A 364 1.35 0.79 -27.33
N ALA A 365 1.23 0.88 -28.65
CA ALA A 365 0.02 1.40 -29.28
C ALA A 365 -1.17 0.59 -28.75
N GLY A 366 -2.04 1.28 -28.01
CA GLY A 366 -3.16 0.69 -27.25
C GLY A 366 -4.29 0.15 -28.09
#